data_AF-A0A2G9FVN9-F1
#
_entry.id   AF-A0A2G9FVN9-F1
#
_cell.length_a   1.000
_cell.length_b   1.000
_cell.length_c   1.000
_cell.angle_alpha   90.00
_cell.angle_beta   90.00
_cell.angle_gamma   90.00
#
_symmetry.space_group_name_H-M   'P 1'
#
loop_
_entity.id
_entity.type
_entity.pdbx_description
1 polymer ?
#
loop_
_entity_poly.entity_id
_entity_poly.type
_entity_poly.pdbx_seq_one_letter_code
_entity_poly.pdbx_strand_id
1 'polypeptide(L)'
;GGNCYASSAAAGGRVLTPFDASASAAGLQEQGLSTVVIGWRRMMSTVAETAAPSAVVEKDDKSNGVEKLKEQKGDVMVSSYWGISRKKITREDGTEWPWNCFMPWETYQTDLSIDLSKHHVPKTFLDRVAYRTVKLLRIPTDLLFKRRYGCRAMMLETVAAVPGMTGATLLHLKSLRKFQHSGGWIKALLEEAENERMHLMTMIELVQPKWHERMMVLTAQFLFFSAFFKVYLASPKLAHRIVGYLEEEAIQSYTEYLKDIDSGKVENVPAPAIAI
;
A
#
# COMPACT_ATOMS: atom_id res chain seq x y z
N GLY A 1 74.99 42.26 8.23
CA GLY A 1 75.09 41.48 9.48
C GLY A 1 73.73 40.85 9.71
N GLY A 2 73.58 39.54 9.88
CA GLY A 2 74.35 38.62 10.75
C GLY A 2 73.77 38.73 12.16
N ASN A 3 73.26 37.72 12.87
CA ASN A 3 73.37 36.25 12.86
C ASN A 3 71.99 35.68 13.32
N CYS A 4 71.46 34.54 12.88
CA CYS A 4 71.93 33.14 12.93
C CYS A 4 72.18 32.58 14.34
N TYR A 5 71.28 31.68 14.78
CA TYR A 5 71.70 30.39 15.33
C TYR A 5 71.01 29.28 14.54
N ALA A 6 71.85 28.43 13.96
CA ALA A 6 71.53 27.20 13.29
C ALA A 6 72.27 26.06 14.00
N SER A 7 71.70 24.86 13.99
CA SER A 7 72.39 23.58 13.77
C SER A 7 71.32 22.47 13.71
N SER A 8 71.02 21.85 12.56
CA SER A 8 71.78 20.82 11.81
C SER A 8 71.44 19.40 12.31
N ALA A 9 70.63 18.62 11.57
CA ALA A 9 71.00 17.58 10.55
C ALA A 9 71.45 16.25 11.21
N ALA A 10 71.26 15.02 10.71
CA ALA A 10 70.93 14.43 9.41
C ALA A 10 70.45 12.95 9.66
N ALA A 11 69.53 12.36 8.89
CA ALA A 11 69.74 11.46 7.73
C ALA A 11 69.89 9.92 8.01
N GLY A 12 69.18 9.13 7.18
CA GLY A 12 69.44 7.71 6.85
C GLY A 12 68.69 6.68 7.73
N GLY A 13 68.06 5.60 7.25
CA GLY A 13 67.90 5.01 5.92
C GLY A 13 66.93 3.80 6.04
N ARG A 14 66.29 3.42 4.93
CA ARG A 14 65.53 2.15 4.76
C ARG A 14 66.44 0.93 5.00
N VAL A 15 65.83 -0.23 5.31
CA VAL A 15 65.96 -1.53 4.58
C VAL A 15 65.68 -2.78 5.48
N LEU A 16 64.76 -3.64 4.99
CA LEU A 16 64.60 -5.11 5.10
C LEU A 16 64.16 -5.84 6.41
N THR A 17 62.99 -6.50 6.30
CA THR A 17 62.56 -7.81 6.89
C THR A 17 63.45 -8.96 6.37
N PRO A 18 63.46 -10.25 6.81
CA PRO A 18 62.29 -11.11 7.18
C PRO A 18 62.58 -12.32 8.14
N PHE A 19 61.71 -13.35 8.12
CA PHE A 19 61.79 -14.75 8.64
C PHE A 19 61.31 -14.98 10.09
N ASP A 20 60.48 -15.99 10.43
CA ASP A 20 59.84 -17.12 9.72
C ASP A 20 58.79 -17.73 10.68
N ALA A 21 57.59 -18.20 10.30
CA ALA A 21 57.18 -19.34 9.45
C ALA A 21 56.99 -20.68 10.20
N SER A 22 55.76 -21.20 10.10
CA SER A 22 55.37 -22.62 9.90
C SER A 22 53.82 -22.63 9.85
N ALA A 23 53.12 -22.64 8.70
CA ALA A 23 52.98 -23.67 7.64
C ALA A 23 52.60 -25.05 8.24
N SER A 24 51.46 -25.68 7.95
CA SER A 24 51.05 -26.26 6.66
C SER A 24 49.63 -26.86 6.88
N ALA A 25 48.60 -26.46 6.13
CA ALA A 25 48.14 -27.04 4.86
C ALA A 25 47.70 -28.52 4.92
N ALA A 26 46.42 -28.78 4.62
CA ALA A 26 45.94 -29.75 3.64
C ALA A 26 44.40 -29.88 3.73
N GLY A 27 43.71 -29.70 2.61
CA GLY A 27 42.26 -29.84 2.50
C GLY A 27 41.79 -31.25 2.12
N LEU A 28 40.46 -31.39 2.06
CA LEU A 28 39.57 -32.45 1.49
C LEU A 28 38.40 -32.57 2.49
N GLN A 29 37.13 -32.82 2.15
CA GLN A 29 36.29 -32.81 0.98
C GLN A 29 34.88 -33.15 1.52
N GLU A 30 33.84 -32.55 0.93
CA GLU A 30 32.41 -32.93 0.95
C GLU A 30 31.69 -33.37 2.24
N GLN A 31 30.65 -32.61 2.59
CA GLN A 31 29.28 -33.02 2.98
C GLN A 31 28.55 -31.72 3.38
N GLY A 32 27.51 -31.23 2.72
CA GLY A 32 26.25 -31.89 2.48
C GLY A 32 25.14 -30.94 2.95
N LEU A 33 24.51 -30.28 1.99
CA LEU A 33 23.14 -29.74 1.98
C LEU A 33 22.25 -30.17 3.20
N SER A 34 22.31 -29.54 4.38
CA SER A 34 21.30 -29.78 5.45
C SER A 34 21.33 -28.84 6.66
N THR A 35 21.42 -27.52 6.51
CA THR A 35 21.31 -26.61 7.69
C THR A 35 20.51 -25.32 7.50
N VAL A 36 19.83 -25.12 6.36
CA VAL A 36 19.04 -23.88 6.14
C VAL A 36 17.51 -24.08 6.25
N VAL A 37 17.02 -25.28 6.57
CA VAL A 37 15.56 -25.58 6.54
C VAL A 37 14.91 -25.68 7.93
N ILE A 38 15.64 -25.52 9.05
CA ILE A 38 15.07 -25.64 10.40
C ILE A 38 15.19 -24.31 11.15
N GLY A 39 14.38 -23.33 10.73
CA GLY A 39 14.31 -22.03 11.43
C GLY A 39 13.00 -21.27 11.29
N TRP A 40 12.02 -21.80 10.54
CA TRP A 40 10.78 -21.09 10.18
C TRP A 40 9.51 -21.77 10.70
N ARG A 41 9.58 -22.40 11.89
CA ARG A 41 8.39 -22.91 12.57
C ARG A 41 8.32 -22.36 13.99
N ARG A 42 7.28 -21.55 14.21
CA ARG A 42 6.57 -21.36 15.49
C ARG A 42 7.13 -20.30 16.44
N MET A 43 6.71 -19.04 16.23
CA MET A 43 6.43 -18.11 17.33
C MET A 43 5.13 -17.36 17.06
N MET A 44 4.03 -18.01 17.43
CA MET A 44 2.74 -17.40 17.73
C MET A 44 2.39 -17.92 19.13
N SER A 45 2.62 -17.10 20.15
CA SER A 45 1.92 -17.19 21.43
C SER A 45 2.22 -15.92 22.23
N THR A 46 1.30 -14.97 22.21
CA THR A 46 1.21 -13.91 23.21
C THR A 46 0.73 -14.52 24.52
N VAL A 47 1.66 -14.70 25.47
CA VAL A 47 1.34 -14.81 26.89
C VAL A 47 1.56 -13.43 27.48
N ALA A 48 0.48 -12.79 27.93
CA ALA A 48 0.56 -11.55 28.69
C ALA A 48 1.01 -11.91 30.11
N GLU A 49 2.24 -11.53 30.47
CA GLU A 49 2.69 -11.53 31.86
C GLU A 49 1.97 -10.40 32.62
N THR A 50 1.29 -10.79 33.69
CA THR A 50 0.73 -9.93 34.71
C THR A 50 1.83 -9.18 35.46
N ALA A 51 1.94 -7.87 35.24
CA ALA A 51 2.67 -6.96 36.13
C ALA A 51 1.68 -6.32 37.12
N ALA A 52 1.92 -6.54 38.42
CA ALA A 52 1.15 -5.96 39.53
C ALA A 52 1.38 -4.44 39.65
N PRO A 53 0.40 -3.67 40.18
CA PRO A 53 0.51 -2.21 40.29
C PRO A 53 1.28 -1.79 41.54
N SER A 54 2.16 -0.79 41.39
CA SER A 54 2.81 -0.11 42.50
C SER A 54 1.82 0.80 43.21
N ALA A 55 1.74 0.65 44.53
CA ALA A 55 0.91 1.43 45.44
C ALA A 55 1.34 2.90 45.51
N VAL A 56 0.38 3.81 45.44
CA VAL A 56 0.44 5.10 46.13
C VAL A 56 -0.91 5.30 46.82
N VAL A 57 -0.81 5.50 48.13
CA VAL A 57 -1.90 5.71 49.08
C VAL A 57 -2.25 7.19 49.10
N GLU A 58 -3.53 7.52 48.90
CA GLU A 58 -4.16 8.68 49.52
C GLU A 58 -5.59 8.31 49.93
N LYS A 59 -6.01 8.81 51.09
CA LYS A 59 -7.14 8.33 51.90
C LYS A 59 -8.13 9.47 52.15
N ASP A 60 -9.37 9.08 52.40
CA ASP A 60 -10.51 9.82 52.99
C ASP A 60 -11.28 10.75 52.01
N ASP A 61 -12.62 10.87 52.00
CA ASP A 61 -13.66 10.43 52.95
C ASP A 61 -15.06 10.46 52.24
N LYS A 62 -15.99 9.56 52.65
CA LYS A 62 -17.49 9.64 52.72
C LYS A 62 -18.31 10.20 51.51
N SER A 63 -19.53 9.74 51.17
CA SER A 63 -20.54 8.86 51.79
C SER A 63 -21.76 8.71 50.86
N ASN A 64 -22.46 7.57 51.00
CA ASN A 64 -23.91 7.34 50.84
C ASN A 64 -24.58 7.36 49.45
N GLY A 65 -25.28 6.24 49.17
CA GLY A 65 -26.59 6.27 48.52
C GLY A 65 -26.85 5.24 47.41
N VAL A 66 -27.33 4.05 47.81
CA VAL A 66 -28.38 3.19 47.20
C VAL A 66 -28.72 3.48 45.71
N GLU A 67 -28.63 2.54 44.75
CA GLU A 67 -29.70 1.55 44.47
C GLU A 67 -29.29 0.51 43.41
N LYS A 68 -29.91 -0.67 43.53
CA LYS A 68 -29.81 -1.86 42.66
C LYS A 68 -29.90 -1.52 41.16
N LEU A 69 -28.94 -2.01 40.37
CA LEU A 69 -29.14 -2.26 38.95
C LEU A 69 -29.07 -3.76 38.66
N LYS A 70 -30.18 -4.25 38.11
CA LYS A 70 -30.39 -5.61 37.62
C LYS A 70 -29.41 -5.94 36.50
N GLU A 71 -28.94 -7.19 36.49
CA GLU A 71 -28.30 -7.83 35.35
C GLU A 71 -29.13 -7.66 34.08
N GLN A 72 -28.52 -7.13 33.01
CA GLN A 72 -28.84 -7.53 31.65
C GLN A 72 -27.56 -7.71 30.84
N LYS A 73 -27.42 -8.96 30.38
CA LYS A 73 -26.57 -9.53 29.33
C LYS A 73 -25.68 -8.56 28.54
N GLY A 74 -24.40 -8.91 28.53
CA GLY A 74 -23.33 -8.21 27.83
C GLY A 74 -23.66 -7.89 26.38
N ASP A 75 -23.86 -6.60 26.15
CA ASP A 75 -23.57 -5.98 24.88
C ASP A 75 -22.04 -5.94 24.76
N VAL A 76 -21.50 -6.55 23.71
CA VAL A 76 -20.06 -6.44 23.41
C VAL A 76 -19.84 -4.98 23.03
N MET A 77 -19.49 -4.18 24.02
CA MET A 77 -19.14 -2.78 23.88
C MET A 77 -18.01 -2.69 22.86
N VAL A 78 -18.36 -2.35 21.61
CA VAL A 78 -17.39 -2.07 20.55
C VAL A 78 -16.60 -0.86 21.03
N SER A 79 -15.45 -1.12 21.62
CA SER A 79 -14.53 -0.08 22.05
C SER A 79 -14.04 0.66 20.81
N SER A 80 -14.69 1.78 20.50
CA SER A 80 -14.16 2.73 19.55
C SER A 80 -12.94 3.35 20.22
N TYR A 81 -11.76 3.00 19.73
CA TYR A 81 -10.46 3.49 20.24
C TYR A 81 -10.39 5.03 20.35
N TRP A 82 -11.32 5.75 19.69
CA TRP A 82 -11.49 7.20 19.73
C TRP A 82 -12.90 7.70 20.13
N GLY A 83 -13.79 6.84 20.64
CA GLY A 83 -15.17 7.26 21.01
C GLY A 83 -16.11 7.54 19.84
N ILE A 84 -15.68 7.29 18.60
CA ILE A 84 -16.47 7.51 17.38
C ILE A 84 -17.27 6.23 17.08
N SER A 85 -18.59 6.27 17.25
CA SER A 85 -19.48 5.21 16.74
C SER A 85 -19.78 5.49 15.26
N ARG A 86 -19.43 4.54 14.38
CA ARG A 86 -19.76 4.63 12.96
C ARG A 86 -21.19 4.16 12.74
N LYS A 87 -21.84 4.72 11.70
CA LYS A 87 -23.11 4.16 11.20
C LYS A 87 -22.86 2.74 10.70
N LYS A 88 -23.70 1.80 11.13
CA LYS A 88 -23.67 0.42 10.65
C LYS A 88 -24.33 0.36 9.27
N ILE A 89 -23.58 -0.08 8.27
CA ILE A 89 -24.12 -0.34 6.92
C ILE A 89 -24.84 -1.70 6.98
N THR A 90 -25.99 -1.81 6.31
CA THR A 90 -26.77 -3.05 6.19
C THR A 90 -26.86 -3.48 4.74
N ARG A 91 -26.74 -4.78 4.47
CA ARG A 91 -27.00 -5.36 3.15
C ARG A 91 -28.50 -5.32 2.82
N GLU A 92 -28.84 -5.58 1.56
CA GLU A 92 -30.24 -5.73 1.11
C GLU A 92 -31.00 -6.79 1.92
N ASP A 93 -30.30 -7.84 2.37
CA ASP A 93 -30.83 -8.92 3.22
C ASP A 93 -31.01 -8.52 4.71
N GLY A 94 -30.73 -7.27 5.09
CA GLY A 94 -30.79 -6.78 6.47
C GLY A 94 -29.63 -7.21 7.38
N THR A 95 -28.66 -7.95 6.85
CA THR A 95 -27.44 -8.34 7.59
C THR A 95 -26.47 -7.16 7.70
N GLU A 96 -25.86 -6.97 8.88
CA GLU A 96 -24.86 -5.91 9.09
C GLU A 96 -23.62 -6.17 8.23
N TRP A 97 -23.11 -5.11 7.62
CA TRP A 97 -21.87 -5.17 6.86
C TRP A 97 -20.68 -5.36 7.82
N PRO A 98 -19.89 -6.45 7.68
CA PRO A 98 -18.93 -6.83 8.71
C PRO A 98 -17.59 -6.07 8.63
N TRP A 99 -17.36 -5.29 7.56
CA TRP A 99 -16.04 -4.69 7.29
C TRP A 99 -16.03 -3.18 7.49
N ASN A 100 -14.97 -2.69 8.12
CA ASN A 100 -14.66 -1.27 8.16
C ASN A 100 -14.02 -0.83 6.84
N CYS A 101 -14.60 0.16 6.17
CA CYS A 101 -14.01 0.79 4.99
C CYS A 101 -13.98 2.31 5.17
N PHE A 102 -13.05 2.98 4.48
CA PHE A 102 -13.09 4.42 4.34
C PHE A 102 -14.39 4.84 3.65
N MET A 103 -15.09 5.82 4.24
CA MET A 103 -16.34 6.37 3.74
C MET A 103 -16.07 7.81 3.31
N PRO A 104 -15.88 8.08 2.00
CA PRO A 104 -15.52 9.41 1.52
C PRO A 104 -16.48 10.51 1.99
N TRP A 105 -17.78 10.22 2.07
CA TRP A 105 -18.80 11.16 2.53
C TRP A 105 -18.68 11.57 4.02
N GLU A 106 -17.92 10.83 4.84
CA GLU A 106 -17.60 11.25 6.21
C GLU A 106 -16.51 12.34 6.26
N THR A 107 -15.73 12.47 5.18
CA THR A 107 -14.55 13.35 5.15
C THR A 107 -14.68 14.51 4.17
N TYR A 108 -15.36 14.33 3.03
CA TYR A 108 -15.58 15.39 2.06
C TYR A 108 -16.80 15.10 1.16
N GLN A 109 -17.38 16.16 0.57
CA GLN A 109 -18.38 16.02 -0.49
C GLN A 109 -17.68 15.96 -1.85
N THR A 110 -18.11 15.04 -2.72
CA THR A 110 -17.59 14.94 -4.08
C THR A 110 -18.04 16.14 -4.90
N ASP A 111 -17.08 16.89 -5.44
CA ASP A 111 -17.38 17.95 -6.39
C ASP A 111 -17.70 17.32 -7.75
N LEU A 112 -18.97 17.35 -8.13
CA LEU A 112 -19.45 16.82 -9.42
C LEU A 112 -19.26 17.82 -10.58
N SER A 113 -18.75 19.03 -10.32
CA SER A 113 -18.52 20.06 -11.35
C SER A 113 -17.21 19.88 -12.14
N ILE A 114 -16.49 18.77 -11.92
CA ILE A 114 -15.18 18.50 -12.51
C ILE A 114 -15.29 18.35 -14.04
N ASP A 115 -14.38 19.01 -14.75
CA ASP A 115 -14.22 18.87 -16.20
C ASP A 115 -13.70 17.48 -16.57
N LEU A 116 -14.60 16.63 -17.07
CA LEU A 116 -14.31 15.27 -17.57
C LEU A 116 -13.47 15.26 -18.85
N SER A 117 -13.36 16.39 -19.56
CA SER A 117 -12.62 16.51 -20.82
C SER A 117 -11.16 16.92 -20.62
N LYS A 118 -10.75 17.14 -19.37
CA LYS A 118 -9.40 17.59 -19.02
C LYS A 118 -8.35 16.55 -19.42
N HIS A 119 -7.46 16.95 -20.32
CA HIS A 119 -6.33 16.13 -20.78
C HIS A 119 -5.00 16.84 -20.53
N HIS A 120 -4.04 16.15 -19.92
CA HIS A 120 -2.69 16.68 -19.78
C HIS A 120 -1.85 16.47 -21.05
N VAL A 121 -1.55 17.55 -21.78
CA VAL A 121 -0.70 17.45 -22.97
C VAL A 121 0.75 17.09 -22.58
N PRO A 122 1.35 16.00 -23.12
CA PRO A 122 2.70 15.58 -22.77
C PRO A 122 3.76 16.55 -23.30
N LYS A 123 4.38 17.33 -22.40
CA LYS A 123 5.41 18.31 -22.75
C LYS A 123 6.81 17.70 -22.76
N THR A 124 7.17 17.01 -21.68
CA THR A 124 8.52 16.46 -21.48
C THR A 124 8.69 15.08 -22.14
N PHE A 125 9.93 14.63 -22.32
CA PHE A 125 10.20 13.28 -22.81
C PHE A 125 9.57 12.20 -21.91
N LEU A 126 9.67 12.37 -20.59
CA LEU A 126 9.06 11.45 -19.62
C LEU A 126 7.54 11.43 -19.74
N ASP A 127 6.90 12.58 -19.97
CA ASP A 127 5.44 12.62 -20.17
C ASP A 127 5.03 11.88 -21.45
N ARG A 128 5.83 11.98 -22.53
CA ARG A 128 5.56 11.23 -23.78
C ARG A 128 5.75 9.74 -23.58
N VAL A 129 6.76 9.33 -22.82
CA VAL A 129 6.98 7.92 -22.45
C VAL A 129 5.79 7.42 -21.63
N ALA A 130 5.37 8.15 -20.60
CA ALA A 130 4.21 7.79 -19.79
C ALA A 130 2.94 7.62 -20.63
N TYR A 131 2.64 8.62 -21.47
CA TYR A 131 1.47 8.58 -22.35
C TYR A 131 1.50 7.37 -23.29
N ARG A 132 2.64 7.11 -23.94
CA ARG A 132 2.81 5.94 -24.82
C ARG A 132 2.66 4.63 -24.05
N THR A 133 3.22 4.53 -22.84
CA THR A 133 3.07 3.34 -22.00
C THR A 133 1.61 3.04 -21.70
N VAL A 134 0.83 4.04 -21.31
CA VAL A 134 -0.61 3.86 -21.03
C VAL A 134 -1.38 3.43 -22.28
N LYS A 135 -1.13 4.09 -23.42
CA LYS A 135 -1.77 3.70 -24.69
C LYS A 135 -1.38 2.28 -25.14
N LEU A 136 -0.14 1.86 -24.90
CA LEU A 136 0.30 0.49 -25.19
C LEU A 136 -0.33 -0.53 -24.24
N LEU A 137 -0.49 -0.21 -22.95
CA LEU A 137 -1.16 -1.06 -21.97
C LEU A 137 -2.64 -1.29 -22.30
N ARG A 138 -3.29 -0.33 -22.98
CA ARG A 138 -4.68 -0.42 -23.41
C ARG A 138 -4.93 -1.47 -24.51
N ILE A 139 -3.98 -1.68 -25.42
CA ILE A 139 -4.14 -2.61 -26.54
C ILE A 139 -4.41 -4.06 -26.09
N PRO A 140 -3.58 -4.68 -25.23
CA PRO A 140 -3.81 -6.06 -24.81
C PRO A 140 -5.05 -6.19 -23.92
N THR A 141 -5.36 -5.20 -23.08
CA THR A 141 -6.55 -5.24 -22.23
C THR A 141 -7.83 -5.16 -23.07
N ASP A 142 -7.87 -4.29 -24.08
CA ASP A 142 -8.99 -4.20 -25.01
C ASP A 142 -9.11 -5.48 -25.86
N LEU A 143 -7.99 -6.10 -26.24
CA LEU A 143 -7.99 -7.35 -27.02
C LEU A 143 -8.50 -8.55 -26.21
N LEU A 144 -8.06 -8.68 -24.95
CA LEU A 144 -8.39 -9.82 -24.10
C LEU A 144 -9.84 -9.76 -23.59
N PHE A 145 -10.43 -8.56 -23.45
CA PHE A 145 -11.70 -8.39 -22.74
C PHE A 145 -12.86 -7.81 -23.57
N LYS A 146 -12.75 -7.78 -24.92
CA LYS A 146 -13.71 -7.17 -25.89
C LYS A 146 -15.23 -7.28 -25.62
N ARG A 147 -15.71 -8.27 -24.85
CA ARG A 147 -17.14 -8.49 -24.56
C ARG A 147 -17.51 -8.68 -23.09
N ARG A 148 -16.56 -8.62 -22.15
CA ARG A 148 -16.83 -8.82 -20.72
C ARG A 148 -16.46 -7.58 -19.92
N TYR A 149 -17.36 -6.59 -19.92
CA TYR A 149 -17.17 -5.32 -19.23
C TYR A 149 -16.90 -5.50 -17.73
N GLY A 150 -17.67 -6.35 -17.06
CA GLY A 150 -17.49 -6.66 -15.63
C GLY A 150 -16.11 -7.24 -15.28
N CYS A 151 -15.66 -8.25 -16.04
CA CYS A 151 -14.35 -8.85 -15.84
C CYS A 151 -13.20 -7.89 -16.17
N ARG A 152 -13.37 -7.02 -17.19
CA ARG A 152 -12.41 -5.99 -17.57
C ARG A 152 -12.24 -4.97 -16.44
N ALA A 153 -13.34 -4.40 -15.97
CA ALA A 153 -13.34 -3.40 -14.91
C ALA A 153 -12.70 -3.97 -13.66
N MET A 154 -13.16 -5.12 -13.17
CA MET A 154 -12.57 -5.80 -12.01
C MET A 154 -11.05 -6.00 -12.14
N MET A 155 -10.55 -6.44 -13.30
CA MET A 155 -9.10 -6.58 -13.50
C MET A 155 -8.39 -5.22 -13.47
N LEU A 156 -8.94 -4.19 -14.11
CA LEU A 156 -8.34 -2.86 -14.12
C LEU A 156 -8.30 -2.24 -12.71
N GLU A 157 -9.37 -2.40 -11.91
CA GLU A 157 -9.40 -1.94 -10.52
C GLU A 157 -8.33 -2.63 -9.65
N THR A 158 -8.08 -3.93 -9.88
CA THR A 158 -6.99 -4.62 -9.15
C THR A 158 -5.62 -4.06 -9.45
N VAL A 159 -5.42 -3.53 -10.67
CA VAL A 159 -4.17 -2.90 -11.10
C VAL A 159 -4.11 -1.45 -10.64
N ALA A 160 -5.24 -0.73 -10.64
CA ALA A 160 -5.36 0.67 -10.18
C ALA A 160 -5.05 0.83 -8.69
N ALA A 161 -5.34 -0.18 -7.86
CA ALA A 161 -4.99 -0.14 -6.43
C ALA A 161 -3.48 -0.31 -6.13
N VAL A 162 -2.67 -0.72 -7.10
CA VAL A 162 -1.23 -1.04 -6.89
C VAL A 162 -0.32 0.21 -6.79
N PRO A 163 -0.45 1.23 -7.66
CA PRO A 163 0.40 2.42 -7.64
C PRO A 163 0.42 3.17 -6.31
N GLY A 164 -0.75 3.49 -5.74
CA GLY A 164 -0.85 4.21 -4.47
C GLY A 164 -0.14 3.47 -3.34
N MET A 165 -0.39 2.16 -3.21
CA MET A 165 0.25 1.31 -2.19
C MET A 165 1.77 1.22 -2.37
N THR A 166 2.22 1.08 -3.62
CA THR A 166 3.66 1.02 -3.95
C THR A 166 4.36 2.34 -3.62
N GLY A 167 3.75 3.46 -4.02
CA GLY A 167 4.27 4.81 -3.76
C GLY A 167 4.30 5.13 -2.26
N ALA A 168 3.23 4.79 -1.54
CA ALA A 168 3.14 4.95 -0.09
C ALA A 168 4.23 4.15 0.62
N THR A 169 4.40 2.88 0.28
CA THR A 169 5.42 2.00 0.89
C THR A 169 6.83 2.54 0.66
N LEU A 170 7.16 2.90 -0.58
CA LEU A 170 8.49 3.42 -0.91
C LEU A 170 8.76 4.77 -0.25
N LEU A 171 7.76 5.65 -0.20
CA LEU A 171 7.88 6.95 0.46
C LEU A 171 7.99 6.80 1.99
N HIS A 172 7.25 5.87 2.57
CA HIS A 172 7.30 5.52 4.00
C HIS A 172 8.70 5.04 4.39
N LEU A 173 9.23 4.03 3.69
CA LEU A 173 10.58 3.52 3.94
C LEU A 173 11.68 4.58 3.70
N LYS A 174 11.46 5.49 2.75
CA LYS A 174 12.36 6.63 2.52
C LYS A 174 12.32 7.64 3.68
N SER A 175 11.14 7.96 4.18
CA SER A 175 10.92 8.85 5.33
C SER A 175 11.59 8.30 6.58
N LEU A 176 11.43 7.00 6.87
CA LEU A 176 12.07 6.34 8.01
C LEU A 176 13.61 6.37 7.91
N ARG A 177 14.18 5.98 6.76
CA ARG A 177 15.64 5.93 6.58
C ARG A 177 16.31 7.30 6.55
N LYS A 178 15.56 8.35 6.20
CA LYS A 178 16.05 9.73 6.19
C LYS A 178 15.67 10.53 7.43
N PHE A 179 14.84 9.97 8.32
CA PHE A 179 14.25 10.67 9.46
C PHE A 179 13.59 12.00 9.05
N GLN A 180 12.84 11.99 7.95
CA GLN A 180 12.21 13.19 7.36
C GLN A 180 10.70 13.05 7.30
N HIS A 181 9.97 14.14 7.55
CA HIS A 181 8.53 14.18 7.33
C HIS A 181 8.18 14.06 5.85
N SER A 182 7.09 13.34 5.59
CA SER A 182 6.54 13.11 4.25
C SER A 182 5.38 14.04 3.90
N GLY A 183 5.07 15.05 4.72
CA GLY A 183 4.10 16.10 4.42
C GLY A 183 2.68 15.61 4.10
N GLY A 184 2.26 14.47 4.65
CA GLY A 184 0.93 13.88 4.41
C GLY A 184 0.81 13.00 3.16
N TRP A 185 1.82 12.99 2.27
CA TRP A 185 1.77 12.24 1.02
C TRP A 185 1.58 10.73 1.18
N ILE A 186 2.11 10.13 2.26
CA ILE A 186 1.92 8.69 2.53
C ILE A 186 0.43 8.40 2.75
N LYS A 187 -0.26 9.24 3.51
CA LYS A 187 -1.68 9.07 3.83
C LYS A 187 -2.52 9.21 2.55
N ALA A 188 -2.28 10.26 1.77
CA ALA A 188 -2.97 10.46 0.50
C ALA A 188 -2.83 9.27 -0.47
N LEU A 189 -1.62 8.69 -0.58
CA LEU A 189 -1.39 7.53 -1.46
C LEU A 189 -2.01 6.23 -0.93
N LEU A 190 -2.11 6.06 0.39
CA LEU A 190 -2.83 4.94 0.98
C LEU A 190 -4.35 5.10 0.81
N GLU A 191 -4.87 6.32 0.93
CA GLU A 191 -6.28 6.64 0.69
C GLU A 191 -6.64 6.41 -0.78
N GLU A 192 -5.78 6.80 -1.73
CA GLU A 192 -5.94 6.49 -3.15
C GLU A 192 -5.99 4.96 -3.39
N ALA A 193 -5.06 4.20 -2.80
CA ALA A 193 -5.05 2.75 -2.94
C ALA A 193 -6.28 2.09 -2.29
N GLU A 194 -6.76 2.63 -1.17
CA GLU A 194 -7.99 2.17 -0.54
C GLU A 194 -9.22 2.50 -1.39
N ASN A 195 -9.26 3.68 -2.01
CA ASN A 195 -10.32 4.09 -2.92
C ASN A 195 -10.48 3.11 -4.09
N GLU A 196 -9.40 2.79 -4.79
CA GLU A 196 -9.43 1.83 -5.89
C GLU A 196 -9.76 0.40 -5.41
N ARG A 197 -9.33 0.02 -4.19
CA ARG A 197 -9.75 -1.25 -3.59
C ARG A 197 -11.25 -1.26 -3.32
N MET A 198 -11.86 -0.13 -2.95
CA MET A 198 -13.30 -0.03 -2.76
C MET A 198 -14.08 -0.10 -4.07
N HIS A 199 -13.56 0.48 -5.16
CA HIS A 199 -14.10 0.26 -6.51
C HIS A 199 -14.13 -1.24 -6.86
N LEU A 200 -13.01 -1.95 -6.62
CA LEU A 200 -12.93 -3.39 -6.83
C LEU A 200 -13.94 -4.17 -6.00
N MET A 201 -14.06 -3.87 -4.69
CA MET A 201 -14.99 -4.59 -3.81
C MET A 201 -16.45 -4.39 -4.23
N THR A 202 -16.79 -3.20 -4.72
CA THR A 202 -18.10 -2.90 -5.30
C THR A 202 -18.35 -3.73 -6.56
N MET A 203 -17.35 -3.83 -7.45
CA MET A 203 -17.48 -4.60 -8.69
C MET A 203 -17.59 -6.12 -8.45
N ILE A 204 -16.99 -6.64 -7.37
CA ILE A 204 -17.10 -8.06 -7.00
C ILE A 204 -18.53 -8.45 -6.60
N GLU A 205 -19.28 -7.55 -5.96
CA GLU A 205 -20.70 -7.79 -5.65
C GLU A 205 -21.54 -7.91 -6.94
N LEU A 206 -21.17 -7.20 -8.00
CA LEU A 206 -21.84 -7.27 -9.30
C LEU A 206 -21.37 -8.45 -10.16
N VAL A 207 -20.08 -8.81 -10.08
CA VAL A 207 -19.43 -9.76 -11.00
C VAL A 207 -18.59 -10.75 -10.21
N GLN A 208 -19.06 -12.00 -10.14
CA GLN A 208 -18.33 -13.09 -9.46
C GLN A 208 -17.26 -13.70 -10.37
N PRO A 209 -15.95 -13.54 -10.07
CA PRO A 209 -14.88 -14.02 -10.92
C PRO A 209 -14.70 -15.53 -10.83
N LYS A 210 -14.50 -16.17 -11.99
CA LYS A 210 -14.14 -17.59 -12.09
C LYS A 210 -12.68 -17.81 -11.69
N TRP A 211 -12.30 -19.06 -11.39
CA TRP A 211 -10.95 -19.40 -10.94
C TRP A 211 -9.85 -18.96 -11.94
N HIS A 212 -10.09 -19.08 -13.25
CA HIS A 212 -9.12 -18.70 -14.27
C HIS A 212 -8.96 -17.18 -14.39
N GLU A 213 -10.04 -16.42 -14.16
CA GLU A 213 -10.00 -14.95 -14.11
C GLU A 213 -9.19 -14.49 -12.90
N ARG A 214 -9.33 -15.16 -11.75
CA ARG A 214 -8.50 -14.90 -10.56
C ARG A 214 -7.02 -15.17 -10.81
N MET A 215 -6.68 -16.26 -11.50
CA MET A 215 -5.29 -16.55 -11.87
C MET A 215 -4.71 -15.51 -12.84
N MET A 216 -5.54 -15.01 -13.76
CA MET A 216 -5.16 -13.94 -14.68
C MET A 216 -4.88 -12.63 -13.92
N VAL A 217 -5.76 -12.27 -12.97
CA VAL A 217 -5.56 -11.12 -12.07
C VAL A 217 -4.26 -11.24 -11.29
N LEU A 218 -4.01 -12.39 -10.66
CA LEU A 218 -2.77 -12.63 -9.91
C LEU A 218 -1.52 -12.43 -10.78
N THR A 219 -1.54 -12.95 -12.00
CA THR A 219 -0.44 -12.81 -12.95
C THR A 219 -0.24 -11.35 -13.38
N ALA A 220 -1.33 -10.66 -13.75
CA ALA A 220 -1.29 -9.26 -14.16
C ALA A 220 -0.79 -8.36 -13.02
N GLN A 221 -1.30 -8.56 -11.81
CA GLN A 221 -0.92 -7.83 -10.61
C GLN A 221 0.56 -8.03 -10.29
N PHE A 222 1.07 -9.28 -10.34
CA PHE A 222 2.49 -9.56 -10.10
C PHE A 222 3.41 -8.87 -11.12
N LEU A 223 3.07 -8.97 -12.42
CA LEU A 223 3.85 -8.34 -13.49
C LEU A 223 3.82 -6.82 -13.38
N PHE A 224 2.63 -6.24 -13.19
CA PHE A 224 2.45 -4.81 -13.07
C PHE A 224 3.15 -4.26 -11.84
N PHE A 225 2.95 -4.86 -10.66
CA PHE A 225 3.64 -4.46 -9.42
C PHE A 225 5.15 -4.48 -9.60
N SER A 226 5.70 -5.57 -10.13
CA SER A 226 7.15 -5.71 -10.33
C SER A 226 7.71 -4.66 -11.28
N ALA A 227 6.99 -4.35 -12.37
CA ALA A 227 7.40 -3.32 -13.32
C ALA A 227 7.26 -1.92 -12.73
N PHE A 228 6.11 -1.61 -12.13
CA PHE A 228 5.80 -0.31 -11.55
C PHE A 228 6.73 0.03 -10.38
N PHE A 229 7.05 -0.94 -9.51
CA PHE A 229 8.01 -0.78 -8.44
C PHE A 229 9.38 -0.33 -8.95
N LYS A 230 9.89 -0.97 -10.02
CA LYS A 230 11.16 -0.57 -10.66
C LYS A 230 11.08 0.84 -11.26
N VAL A 231 9.97 1.17 -11.92
CA VAL A 231 9.74 2.52 -12.48
C VAL A 231 9.71 3.57 -11.37
N TYR A 232 9.03 3.29 -10.25
CA TYR A 232 8.94 4.22 -9.12
C TYR A 232 10.30 4.44 -8.45
N LEU A 233 11.11 3.38 -8.30
CA LEU A 233 12.48 3.50 -7.82
C LEU A 233 13.34 4.36 -8.74
N ALA A 234 13.21 4.20 -10.06
CA ALA A 234 13.98 4.96 -11.04
C ALA A 234 13.53 6.43 -11.13
N SER A 235 12.22 6.68 -11.18
CA SER A 235 11.64 8.02 -11.28
C SER A 235 10.21 8.06 -10.75
N PRO A 236 10.01 8.58 -9.52
CA PRO A 236 8.67 8.81 -8.98
C PRO A 236 7.84 9.77 -9.85
N LYS A 237 8.48 10.75 -10.50
CA LYS A 237 7.80 11.69 -11.40
C LYS A 237 7.18 10.97 -12.60
N LEU A 238 7.90 10.02 -13.19
CA LEU A 238 7.40 9.21 -14.29
C LEU A 238 6.25 8.31 -13.82
N ALA A 239 6.39 7.67 -12.67
CA ALA A 239 5.37 6.80 -12.10
C ALA A 239 4.04 7.55 -11.86
N HIS A 240 4.10 8.70 -11.20
CA HIS A 240 2.92 9.55 -10.96
C HIS A 240 2.29 10.06 -12.26
N ARG A 241 3.10 10.32 -13.29
CA ARG A 241 2.57 10.70 -14.61
C ARG A 241 1.87 9.54 -15.31
N ILE A 242 2.39 8.32 -15.19
CA ILE A 242 1.75 7.11 -15.72
C ILE A 242 0.38 6.93 -15.06
N VAL A 243 0.30 7.05 -13.73
CA VAL A 243 -0.98 6.98 -13.00
C VAL A 243 -1.95 8.05 -13.49
N GLY A 244 -1.51 9.31 -13.59
CA GLY A 244 -2.38 10.39 -14.08
C GLY A 244 -2.99 10.11 -15.46
N TYR A 245 -2.24 9.50 -16.38
CA TYR A 245 -2.82 9.08 -17.67
C TYR A 245 -3.70 7.83 -17.58
N LEU A 246 -3.45 6.91 -16.64
CA LEU A 246 -4.38 5.80 -16.39
C LEU A 246 -5.73 6.31 -15.89
N GLU A 247 -5.74 7.31 -15.00
CA GLU A 247 -6.97 7.95 -14.52
C GLU A 247 -7.75 8.66 -15.63
N GLU A 248 -7.04 9.35 -16.54
CA GLU A 248 -7.69 9.95 -17.72
C GLU A 248 -8.39 8.89 -18.59
N GLU A 249 -7.78 7.72 -18.78
CA GLU A 249 -8.41 6.61 -19.51
C GLU A 249 -9.55 5.96 -18.71
N ALA A 250 -9.47 5.94 -17.38
CA ALA A 250 -10.54 5.45 -16.51
C ALA A 250 -11.78 6.34 -16.65
N ILE A 251 -11.64 7.67 -16.60
CA ILE A 251 -12.75 8.62 -16.82
C ILE A 251 -13.43 8.37 -18.17
N GLN A 252 -12.65 8.21 -19.24
CA GLN A 252 -13.19 7.88 -20.56
C GLN A 252 -13.95 6.56 -20.55
N SER A 253 -13.38 5.51 -19.94
CA SER A 253 -13.98 4.19 -19.87
C SER A 253 -15.30 4.18 -19.07
N TYR A 254 -15.36 4.89 -17.94
CA TYR A 254 -16.58 5.05 -17.15
C TYR A 254 -17.65 5.87 -17.89
N THR A 255 -17.24 6.92 -18.61
CA THR A 255 -18.17 7.72 -19.44
C THR A 255 -18.76 6.90 -20.58
N GLU A 256 -17.96 6.04 -21.21
CA GLU A 256 -18.45 5.08 -22.21
C GLU A 256 -19.43 4.07 -21.59
N TYR A 257 -19.14 3.59 -20.38
CA TYR A 257 -20.01 2.66 -19.66
C TYR A 257 -21.37 3.27 -19.33
N LEU A 258 -21.41 4.53 -18.86
CA LEU A 258 -22.67 5.25 -18.63
C LEU A 258 -23.50 5.41 -19.91
N LYS A 259 -22.87 5.76 -21.03
CA LYS A 259 -23.56 5.82 -22.34
C LYS A 259 -24.11 4.47 -22.77
N ASP A 260 -23.40 3.38 -22.48
CA ASP A 260 -23.87 2.03 -22.79
C ASP A 260 -25.04 1.60 -21.90
N ILE A 261 -25.11 2.06 -20.66
CA ILE A 261 -26.29 1.91 -19.78
C ILE A 261 -27.46 2.73 -20.33
N ASP A 262 -27.26 4.02 -20.64
CA ASP A 262 -28.31 4.92 -21.15
C ASP A 262 -28.89 4.43 -22.49
N SER A 263 -28.06 3.79 -23.32
CA SER A 263 -28.48 3.19 -24.59
C SER A 263 -29.11 1.80 -24.46
N GLY A 264 -29.18 1.24 -23.25
CA GLY A 264 -29.77 -0.07 -22.97
C GLY A 264 -28.93 -1.28 -23.41
N LYS A 265 -27.64 -1.07 -23.74
CA LYS A 265 -26.72 -2.18 -24.04
C LYS A 265 -26.27 -2.94 -22.78
N VAL A 266 -26.25 -2.25 -21.65
CA VAL A 266 -25.91 -2.78 -20.33
C VAL A 266 -27.11 -2.56 -19.40
N GLU A 267 -27.46 -3.58 -18.63
CA GLU A 267 -28.56 -3.51 -17.67
C GLU A 267 -28.19 -2.62 -16.48
N ASN A 268 -29.11 -1.75 -16.08
CA ASN A 268 -28.96 -0.91 -14.88
C ASN A 268 -29.46 -1.66 -13.65
N VAL A 269 -28.53 -2.29 -12.93
CA VAL A 269 -28.80 -3.06 -11.71
C VAL A 269 -28.72 -2.16 -10.47
N PRO A 270 -29.43 -2.50 -9.36
CA PRO A 270 -29.33 -1.73 -8.12
C PRO A 270 -27.88 -1.63 -7.61
N ALA A 271 -27.56 -0.49 -7.02
CA ALA A 271 -26.23 -0.25 -6.46
C ALA A 271 -26.00 -1.14 -5.23
N PRO A 272 -24.86 -1.84 -5.14
CA PRO A 272 -24.53 -2.64 -3.96
C PRO A 272 -24.47 -1.81 -2.68
N ALA A 273 -24.83 -2.40 -1.54
CA ALA A 273 -24.84 -1.71 -0.24
C ALA A 273 -23.48 -1.12 0.18
N ILE A 274 -22.37 -1.64 -0.34
CA ILE A 274 -21.01 -1.09 -0.08
C ILE A 274 -20.78 0.26 -0.76
N ALA A 275 -21.56 0.59 -1.80
CA ALA A 275 -21.43 1.82 -2.58
C ALA A 275 -22.40 2.93 -2.17
N ILE A 276 -23.29 2.66 -1.21
CA ILE A 276 -24.33 3.57 -0.68
C ILE A 276 -23.92 4.07 0.70
#